data_AF-M8BY56-F1
#
_entry.id   AF-M8BY56-F1
#
_cell.length_a   1.000
_cell.length_b   1.000
_cell.length_c   1.000
_cell.angle_alpha   90.00
_cell.angle_beta   90.00
_cell.angle_gamma   90.00
#
_symmetry.space_group_name_H-M   'P 1'
#
loop_
_entity.id
_entity.type
_entity.pdbx_description
1 polymer ?
#
loop_
_entity_poly.entity_id
_entity_poly.type
_entity_poly.pdbx_seq_one_letter_code
_entity_poly.pdbx_strand_id
1 'polypeptide(L)'
;MSKRRRADDEGRRSMRSHGRRHYLYIVVDDWTKGYSIYKVDVADFDGESGADLDSQASRLPEPPVFRPEFPHDCSSRFAAIGGRIVAMRYNQEENAAPVLLYDTATGGLALGPRTPAQVRYVSHLVSACGRLYIMGASGVYKGGDHFEVLAADEKGVWVWNAVPMAPFTISQAYYDGEVDAWVGLHRDSAEPGTVCSCDVVSAGDDEGLPAPAWKLAKEKMVCEETERTKTVTLTRMGRGKFCLVEHRSRKGVPTDVLDSRYLFYATTFKLRYDKNGGLRATACRTRSYSVPRQANGLNWWVFGI
;
A
#
# COMPACT_ATOMS: atom_id res chain seq x y z
N MET A 1 33.35 59.28 -5.91
CA MET A 1 33.66 58.14 -5.03
C MET A 1 32.40 57.73 -4.28
N SER A 2 31.93 56.51 -4.53
CA SER A 2 30.58 56.02 -4.29
C SER A 2 30.45 55.33 -2.92
N LYS A 3 29.59 55.86 -2.04
CA LYS A 3 29.07 55.13 -0.87
C LYS A 3 27.90 54.25 -1.32
N ARG A 4 28.14 52.93 -1.46
CA ARG A 4 27.06 51.94 -1.64
C ARG A 4 26.58 51.42 -0.29
N ARG A 5 25.26 51.53 -0.12
CA ARG A 5 24.46 51.02 1.00
C ARG A 5 24.48 49.48 1.02
N ARG A 6 24.50 48.91 2.23
CA ARG A 6 24.24 47.49 2.48
C ARG A 6 22.76 47.21 2.20
N ALA A 7 22.49 46.22 1.35
CA ALA A 7 21.17 45.66 1.11
C ALA A 7 21.26 44.15 1.42
N ASP A 8 20.41 43.74 2.36
CA ASP A 8 19.61 42.53 2.40
C ASP A 8 20.30 41.16 2.22
N ASP A 9 20.45 40.48 3.36
CA ASP A 9 20.69 39.05 3.52
C ASP A 9 19.37 38.29 3.31
N GLU A 10 18.90 38.23 2.06
CA GLU A 10 17.88 37.28 1.62
C GLU A 10 18.52 36.24 0.70
N GLY A 11 18.74 35.02 1.20
CA GLY A 11 19.32 34.00 0.34
C GLY A 11 19.56 32.61 0.90
N ARG A 12 19.10 32.24 2.10
CA ARG A 12 19.11 30.82 2.52
C ARG A 12 17.89 30.10 1.95
N ARG A 13 17.84 29.99 0.61
CA ARG A 13 17.11 28.88 -0.03
C ARG A 13 17.85 27.60 0.36
N SER A 14 17.36 26.99 1.43
CA SER A 14 17.69 25.63 1.84
C SER A 14 17.75 24.76 0.58
N MET A 15 18.96 24.30 0.23
CA MET A 15 19.15 23.21 -0.71
C MET A 15 18.36 22.03 -0.14
N ARG A 16 17.11 21.88 -0.58
CA ARG A 16 16.36 20.64 -0.43
C ARG A 16 17.26 19.59 -1.06
N SER A 17 17.87 18.76 -0.22
CA SER A 17 18.64 17.61 -0.68
C SER A 17 17.77 16.89 -1.71
N HIS A 18 18.31 16.65 -2.90
CA HIS A 18 17.64 15.90 -3.95
C HIS A 18 17.59 14.42 -3.53
N GLY A 19 16.90 14.14 -2.43
CA GLY A 19 16.48 12.80 -2.09
C GLY A 19 15.59 12.26 -3.20
N ARG A 20 15.63 10.95 -3.40
CA ARG A 20 14.63 10.27 -4.23
C ARG A 20 13.25 10.67 -3.74
N ARG A 21 12.46 11.26 -4.63
CA ARG A 21 11.04 11.55 -4.35
C ARG A 21 10.30 10.22 -4.28
N HIS A 22 9.41 10.12 -3.31
CA HIS A 22 8.52 8.98 -3.16
C HIS A 22 7.12 9.43 -3.53
N TYR A 23 6.40 8.61 -4.26
CA TYR A 23 5.06 8.90 -4.70
C TYR A 23 4.09 7.86 -4.15
N LEU A 24 2.88 8.31 -3.87
CA LEU A 24 1.75 7.46 -3.59
C LEU A 24 0.88 7.39 -4.84
N TYR A 25 0.69 6.19 -5.36
CA TYR A 25 -0.23 5.93 -6.47
C TYR A 25 -1.53 5.37 -5.91
N ILE A 26 -2.63 6.10 -6.07
CA ILE A 26 -3.95 5.74 -5.57
C ILE A 26 -4.82 5.37 -6.76
N VAL A 27 -5.29 4.12 -6.81
CA VAL A 27 -6.23 3.62 -7.83
C VAL A 27 -7.64 3.68 -7.26
N VAL A 28 -8.59 4.28 -7.98
CA VAL A 28 -9.98 4.48 -7.51
C VAL A 28 -10.96 4.18 -8.64
N ASP A 29 -12.07 3.50 -8.36
CA ASP A 29 -13.18 3.23 -9.31
C ASP A 29 -14.14 4.42 -9.47
N ASP A 30 -13.59 5.60 -9.75
CA ASP A 30 -14.31 6.87 -9.70
C ASP A 30 -15.07 7.29 -10.97
N TRP A 31 -15.09 6.44 -11.99
CA TRP A 31 -15.76 6.76 -13.25
C TRP A 31 -16.44 5.56 -13.87
N THR A 32 -17.36 5.80 -14.79
CA THR A 32 -18.34 4.79 -15.23
C THR A 32 -17.74 3.59 -15.94
N LYS A 33 -16.54 3.71 -16.54
CA LYS A 33 -15.93 2.63 -17.31
C LYS A 33 -14.74 1.95 -16.64
N GLY A 34 -14.32 2.41 -15.45
CA GLY A 34 -13.23 1.75 -14.73
C GLY A 34 -12.53 2.64 -13.71
N TYR A 35 -11.21 2.60 -13.71
CA TYR A 35 -10.41 3.16 -12.63
C TYR A 35 -9.64 4.40 -13.06
N SER A 36 -9.32 5.28 -12.11
CA SER A 36 -8.35 6.36 -12.25
C SER A 36 -7.15 6.09 -11.36
N ILE A 37 -5.95 6.35 -11.87
CA ILE A 37 -4.70 6.29 -11.11
C ILE A 37 -4.23 7.71 -10.83
N TYR A 38 -4.16 8.06 -9.55
CA TYR A 38 -3.70 9.35 -9.06
C TYR A 38 -2.28 9.25 -8.53
N LYS A 39 -1.43 10.23 -8.85
CA LYS A 39 -0.05 10.31 -8.37
C LYS A 39 0.09 11.46 -7.39
N VAL A 40 0.45 11.15 -6.15
CA VAL A 40 0.58 12.11 -5.05
C VAL A 40 2.03 12.16 -4.57
N ASP A 41 2.61 13.36 -4.45
CA ASP A 41 3.94 13.55 -3.86
C ASP A 41 3.83 13.56 -2.33
N VAL A 42 4.50 12.62 -1.67
CA VAL A 42 4.45 12.55 -0.20
C VAL A 42 5.34 13.58 0.48
N ALA A 43 6.17 14.31 -0.28
CA ALA A 43 6.92 15.44 0.24
C ALA A 43 6.01 16.60 0.63
N ASP A 44 4.80 16.66 0.06
CA ASP A 44 3.81 17.70 0.31
C ASP A 44 2.93 17.40 1.54
N PHE A 45 3.23 16.33 2.30
CA PHE A 45 2.49 16.01 3.51
C PHE A 45 2.99 16.89 4.64
N ASP A 46 2.09 17.66 5.24
CA ASP A 46 2.34 18.69 6.23
C ASP A 46 1.48 18.56 7.50
N GLY A 47 0.48 17.68 7.49
CA GLY A 47 -0.35 17.37 8.66
C GLY A 47 0.35 16.46 9.68
N GLU A 48 -0.11 16.53 10.92
CA GLU A 48 0.35 15.66 12.00
C GLU A 48 -0.44 14.35 12.06
N SER A 49 0.23 13.25 12.42
CA SER A 49 -0.41 11.95 12.62
C SER A 49 -1.40 12.00 13.79
N GLY A 50 -2.55 11.36 13.64
CA GLY A 50 -3.61 11.35 14.66
C GLY A 50 -4.64 12.47 14.51
N ALA A 51 -4.26 13.60 13.87
CA ALA A 51 -5.13 14.76 13.72
C ALA A 51 -6.34 14.49 12.81
N ASP A 52 -7.47 15.15 13.09
CA ASP A 52 -8.61 15.20 12.17
C ASP A 52 -8.35 16.24 11.06
N LEU A 53 -8.16 15.75 9.83
CA LEU A 53 -7.83 16.56 8.65
C LEU A 53 -9.02 16.77 7.72
N ASP A 54 -10.26 16.63 8.21
CA ASP A 54 -11.48 16.66 7.41
C ASP A 54 -11.64 17.99 6.63
N SER A 55 -11.33 19.08 7.33
CA SER A 55 -11.40 20.46 6.83
C SER A 55 -10.22 20.83 5.93
N GLN A 56 -9.10 20.10 6.04
CA GLN A 56 -7.89 20.28 5.24
C GLN A 56 -7.88 19.39 4.00
N ALA A 57 -8.92 18.57 3.81
CA ALA A 57 -8.99 17.61 2.72
C ALA A 57 -8.98 18.31 1.36
N SER A 58 -7.90 18.08 0.62
CA SER A 58 -7.73 18.55 -0.75
C SER A 58 -8.35 17.57 -1.74
N ARG A 59 -8.50 17.94 -3.01
CA ARG A 59 -8.86 16.96 -4.05
C ARG A 59 -7.62 16.14 -4.43
N LEU A 60 -7.83 14.92 -4.91
CA LEU A 60 -6.75 14.19 -5.57
C LEU A 60 -6.22 15.00 -6.78
N PRO A 61 -4.93 14.89 -7.13
CA PRO A 61 -4.34 15.68 -8.20
C PRO A 61 -5.01 15.44 -9.56
N GLU A 62 -5.46 16.49 -10.22
CA GLU A 62 -6.08 16.42 -11.54
C GLU A 62 -5.10 16.88 -12.64
N PRO A 63 -5.10 16.24 -13.83
CA PRO A 63 -5.83 15.01 -14.15
C PRO A 63 -5.16 13.75 -13.54
N PRO A 64 -5.88 12.62 -13.43
CA PRO A 64 -5.25 11.33 -13.12
C PRO A 64 -4.16 11.01 -14.14
N VAL A 65 -3.10 10.35 -13.71
CA VAL A 65 -1.98 10.02 -14.60
C VAL A 65 -2.35 8.94 -15.62
N PHE A 66 -3.36 8.12 -15.31
CA PHE A 66 -3.84 7.07 -16.19
C PHE A 66 -5.26 6.64 -15.82
N ARG A 67 -6.09 6.27 -16.81
CA ARG A 67 -7.47 5.80 -16.62
C ARG A 67 -7.74 4.51 -17.39
N PRO A 68 -7.54 3.32 -16.79
CA PRO A 68 -7.89 2.09 -17.47
C PRO A 68 -9.40 1.81 -17.46
N GLU A 69 -9.91 1.35 -18.59
CA GLU A 69 -11.27 0.82 -18.73
C GLU A 69 -11.32 -0.64 -18.25
N PHE A 70 -11.76 -0.84 -17.01
CA PHE A 70 -11.99 -2.16 -16.41
C PHE A 70 -13.37 -2.19 -15.74
N PRO A 71 -14.08 -3.32 -15.75
CA PRO A 71 -15.31 -3.44 -14.98
C PRO A 71 -15.06 -3.27 -13.48
N HIS A 72 -16.07 -2.74 -12.80
CA HIS A 72 -16.11 -2.54 -11.34
C HIS A 72 -16.39 -3.82 -10.53
N ASP A 73 -16.19 -4.99 -11.14
CA ASP A 73 -16.46 -6.28 -10.51
C ASP A 73 -15.21 -6.84 -9.82
N CYS A 74 -15.37 -7.99 -9.16
CA CYS A 74 -14.29 -8.66 -8.44
C CYS A 74 -13.23 -9.28 -9.36
N SER A 75 -13.26 -9.05 -10.68
CA SER A 75 -12.30 -9.60 -11.64
C SER A 75 -11.09 -8.72 -11.91
N SER A 76 -11.15 -7.45 -11.50
CA SER A 76 -10.07 -6.47 -11.65
C SER A 76 -9.03 -6.60 -10.52
N ARG A 77 -7.74 -6.62 -10.87
CA ARG A 77 -6.63 -6.72 -9.91
C ARG A 77 -5.54 -5.70 -10.25
N PHE A 78 -5.04 -5.01 -9.22
CA PHE A 78 -3.91 -4.10 -9.33
C PHE A 78 -2.78 -4.53 -8.40
N ALA A 79 -1.54 -4.38 -8.85
CA ALA A 79 -0.35 -4.60 -8.06
C ALA A 79 0.76 -3.62 -8.46
N ALA A 80 1.75 -3.43 -7.60
CA ALA A 80 2.98 -2.73 -7.95
C ALA A 80 4.16 -3.72 -7.95
N ILE A 81 4.97 -3.67 -9.00
CA ILE A 81 6.18 -4.48 -9.14
C ILE A 81 7.32 -3.54 -9.55
N GLY A 82 8.17 -3.21 -8.59
CA GLY A 82 9.19 -2.17 -8.75
C GLY A 82 8.55 -0.83 -9.10
N GLY A 83 9.04 -0.18 -10.17
CA GLY A 83 8.52 1.10 -10.65
C GLY A 83 7.29 0.99 -11.58
N ARG A 84 6.55 -0.12 -11.58
CA ARG A 84 5.41 -0.34 -12.48
C ARG A 84 4.15 -0.70 -11.74
N ILE A 85 3.04 -0.17 -12.20
CA ILE A 85 1.70 -0.59 -11.79
C ILE A 85 1.19 -1.57 -12.82
N VAL A 86 0.77 -2.73 -12.34
CA VAL A 86 0.25 -3.84 -13.14
C VAL A 86 -1.26 -3.88 -12.92
N ALA A 87 -2.03 -3.86 -13.99
CA ALA A 87 -3.49 -4.04 -13.94
C ALA A 87 -3.87 -5.28 -14.75
N MET A 88 -4.68 -6.15 -14.15
CA MET A 88 -5.06 -7.44 -14.70
C MET A 88 -6.57 -7.60 -14.60
N ARG A 89 -7.15 -8.31 -15.58
CA ARG A 89 -8.56 -8.69 -15.56
C ARG A 89 -8.69 -10.18 -15.80
N TYR A 90 -9.55 -10.80 -15.00
CA TYR A 90 -9.90 -12.20 -15.12
C TYR A 90 -11.30 -12.38 -15.75
N ASN A 91 -11.51 -13.39 -16.62
CA ASN A 91 -12.83 -13.76 -17.15
C ASN A 91 -12.92 -15.29 -17.28
N GLN A 92 -14.05 -15.90 -16.90
CA GLN A 92 -14.32 -17.34 -17.02
C GLN A 92 -14.47 -17.84 -18.45
N GLU A 93 -14.81 -16.97 -19.41
CA GLU A 93 -15.17 -17.36 -20.78
C GLU A 93 -14.00 -17.27 -21.80
N GLU A 94 -12.75 -17.52 -21.38
CA GLU A 94 -11.58 -17.60 -22.30
C GLU A 94 -11.34 -16.41 -23.25
N ASN A 95 -11.34 -15.19 -22.71
CA ASN A 95 -10.63 -14.09 -23.38
C ASN A 95 -9.71 -13.38 -22.38
N ALA A 96 -8.62 -14.06 -22.02
CA ALA A 96 -7.63 -13.57 -21.07
C ALA A 96 -7.02 -12.26 -21.58
N ALA A 97 -7.53 -11.14 -21.05
CA ALA A 97 -7.08 -9.81 -21.39
C ALA A 97 -5.56 -9.72 -21.15
N PRO A 98 -4.82 -9.01 -22.04
CA PRO A 98 -3.41 -8.76 -21.81
C PRO A 98 -3.25 -8.00 -20.50
N VAL A 99 -2.18 -8.32 -19.78
CA VAL A 99 -1.80 -7.58 -18.58
C VAL A 99 -1.41 -6.18 -18.99
N LEU A 100 -1.95 -5.17 -18.32
CA LEU A 100 -1.60 -3.79 -18.56
C LEU A 100 -0.47 -3.37 -17.61
N LEU A 101 0.59 -2.80 -18.16
CA LEU A 101 1.77 -2.35 -17.44
C LEU A 101 1.92 -0.84 -17.61
N TYR A 102 1.73 -0.10 -16.52
CA TYR A 102 1.98 1.33 -16.46
C TYR A 102 3.34 1.59 -15.79
N ASP A 103 4.28 2.14 -16.54
CA ASP A 103 5.61 2.49 -16.05
C ASP A 103 5.59 3.87 -15.40
N THR A 104 5.81 3.92 -14.08
CA THR A 104 5.62 5.15 -13.29
C THR A 104 6.74 6.18 -13.47
N ALA A 105 7.89 5.76 -13.99
CA ALA A 105 9.03 6.63 -14.25
C ALA A 105 8.86 7.37 -15.58
N THR A 106 8.35 6.68 -16.60
CA THR A 106 8.20 7.22 -17.96
C THR A 106 6.79 7.67 -18.29
N GLY A 107 5.78 7.23 -17.54
CA GLY A 107 4.36 7.34 -17.92
C GLY A 107 3.98 6.42 -19.08
N GLY A 108 4.89 5.54 -19.50
CA GLY A 108 4.70 4.63 -20.62
C GLY A 108 3.71 3.51 -20.30
N LEU A 109 3.01 3.04 -21.34
CA LEU A 109 2.07 1.94 -21.26
C LEU A 109 2.56 0.77 -22.12
N ALA A 110 2.52 -0.43 -21.57
CA ALA A 110 2.80 -1.65 -22.31
C ALA A 110 1.72 -2.70 -22.05
N LEU A 111 1.52 -3.57 -23.04
CA LEU A 111 0.74 -4.79 -22.89
C LEU A 111 1.70 -5.95 -22.63
N GLY A 112 1.47 -6.64 -21.53
CA GLY A 112 2.13 -7.87 -21.16
C GLY A 112 1.43 -9.11 -21.71
N PRO A 113 1.89 -10.30 -21.29
CA PRO A 113 1.24 -11.55 -21.64
C PRO A 113 -0.21 -11.59 -21.14
N ARG A 114 -0.98 -12.57 -21.60
CA ARG A 114 -2.34 -12.79 -21.12
C ARG A 114 -2.35 -13.04 -19.62
N THR A 115 -3.37 -12.52 -18.93
CA THR A 115 -3.54 -12.72 -17.49
C THR A 115 -3.57 -14.22 -17.17
N PRO A 116 -2.59 -14.75 -16.39
CA PRO A 116 -2.56 -16.17 -16.08
C PRO A 116 -3.80 -16.60 -15.29
N ALA A 117 -4.35 -17.78 -15.59
CA ALA A 117 -5.53 -18.31 -14.89
C ALA A 117 -5.31 -18.43 -13.38
N GLN A 118 -4.05 -18.58 -12.95
CA GLN A 118 -3.62 -18.65 -11.56
C GLN A 118 -3.97 -17.37 -10.79
N VAL A 119 -3.95 -16.19 -11.43
CA VAL A 119 -4.31 -14.90 -10.79
C VAL A 119 -5.76 -14.88 -10.31
N ARG A 120 -6.63 -15.77 -10.84
CA ARG A 120 -7.99 -16.00 -10.34
C ARG A 120 -7.99 -16.29 -8.83
N TYR A 121 -6.95 -16.97 -8.33
CA TYR A 121 -6.85 -17.44 -6.95
C TYR A 121 -5.68 -16.82 -6.18
N VAL A 122 -4.81 -16.03 -6.84
CA VAL A 122 -3.74 -15.32 -6.14
C VAL A 122 -4.36 -14.22 -5.29
N SER A 123 -4.18 -14.28 -3.97
CA SER A 123 -4.43 -13.10 -3.14
C SER A 123 -3.23 -12.17 -3.24
N HIS A 124 -2.01 -12.55 -2.82
CA HIS A 124 -0.83 -11.67 -2.89
C HIS A 124 0.49 -12.40 -3.11
N LEU A 125 1.32 -11.90 -4.03
CA LEU A 125 2.70 -12.33 -4.29
C LEU A 125 3.68 -11.29 -3.75
N VAL A 126 4.64 -11.69 -2.91
CA VAL A 126 5.63 -10.77 -2.32
C VAL A 126 7.02 -11.39 -2.35
N SER A 127 8.02 -10.63 -2.78
CA SER A 127 9.42 -11.06 -2.70
C SER A 127 10.07 -10.58 -1.40
N ALA A 128 10.79 -11.45 -0.70
CA ALA A 128 11.60 -11.11 0.47
C ALA A 128 12.89 -11.93 0.49
N CYS A 129 14.04 -11.29 0.79
CA CYS A 129 15.34 -11.98 0.89
C CYS A 129 15.68 -12.93 -0.27
N GLY A 130 15.35 -12.56 -1.51
CA GLY A 130 15.60 -13.41 -2.68
C GLY A 130 14.66 -14.61 -2.83
N ARG A 131 13.61 -14.72 -2.01
CA ARG A 131 12.56 -15.74 -2.09
C ARG A 131 11.23 -15.10 -2.50
N LEU A 132 10.38 -15.89 -3.12
CA LEU A 132 9.03 -15.48 -3.51
C LEU A 132 8.02 -16.13 -2.58
N TYR A 133 7.07 -15.34 -2.09
CA TYR A 133 6.04 -15.77 -1.16
C TYR A 133 4.65 -15.55 -1.78
N ILE A 134 3.71 -16.44 -1.44
CA ILE A 134 2.29 -16.25 -1.68
C ILE A 134 1.58 -16.19 -0.34
N MET A 135 0.73 -15.18 -0.16
CA MET A 135 -0.23 -15.12 0.94
C MET A 135 -1.63 -15.13 0.34
N GLY A 136 -2.46 -16.07 0.79
CA GLY A 136 -3.80 -16.29 0.25
C GLY A 136 -4.86 -16.31 1.33
N ALA A 137 -6.00 -15.65 1.09
CA ALA A 137 -7.19 -15.77 1.92
C ALA A 137 -8.05 -16.93 1.41
N SER A 138 -8.74 -17.59 2.34
CA SER A 138 -9.71 -18.66 2.08
C SER A 138 -10.36 -18.56 0.69
N GLY A 139 -9.95 -19.47 -0.19
CA GLY A 139 -10.47 -19.61 -1.54
C GLY A 139 -10.76 -21.07 -1.84
N VAL A 140 -11.56 -21.29 -2.88
CA VAL A 140 -12.01 -22.60 -3.41
C VAL A 140 -10.87 -23.61 -3.63
N TYR A 141 -9.61 -23.15 -3.65
CA TYR A 141 -8.41 -23.93 -3.91
C TYR A 141 -7.86 -24.71 -2.71
N LYS A 142 -7.88 -24.14 -1.49
CA LYS A 142 -7.25 -24.76 -0.30
C LYS A 142 -8.10 -24.74 0.98
N GLY A 143 -9.30 -24.16 0.96
CA GLY A 143 -10.24 -24.24 2.09
C GLY A 143 -9.84 -23.43 3.35
N GLY A 144 -8.79 -22.61 3.28
CA GLY A 144 -8.32 -21.76 4.38
C GLY A 144 -7.25 -20.74 3.96
N ASP A 145 -6.89 -19.87 4.91
CA ASP A 145 -5.76 -18.94 4.76
C ASP A 145 -4.45 -19.72 4.65
N HIS A 146 -3.57 -19.29 3.76
CA HIS A 146 -2.27 -19.93 3.56
C HIS A 146 -1.16 -18.90 3.35
N PHE A 147 0.04 -19.27 3.78
CA PHE A 147 1.26 -18.53 3.53
C PHE A 147 2.32 -19.54 3.07
N GLU A 148 2.91 -19.28 1.91
CA GLU A 148 3.78 -20.23 1.23
C GLU A 148 5.01 -19.53 0.66
N VAL A 149 6.12 -20.26 0.61
CA VAL A 149 7.37 -19.80 0.00
C VAL A 149 7.75 -20.74 -1.15
N LEU A 150 8.17 -20.14 -2.27
CA LEU A 150 8.72 -20.87 -3.40
C LEU A 150 10.16 -21.27 -3.10
N ALA A 151 10.43 -22.56 -3.10
CA ALA A 151 11.79 -23.11 -2.97
C ALA A 151 11.97 -24.32 -3.90
N ALA A 152 13.21 -24.66 -4.22
CA ALA A 152 13.52 -25.89 -4.92
C ALA A 152 13.51 -27.06 -3.93
N ASP A 153 12.90 -28.19 -4.31
CA ASP A 153 12.98 -29.44 -3.56
C ASP A 153 14.37 -30.09 -3.71
N GLU A 154 14.58 -31.23 -3.07
CA GLU A 154 15.85 -31.99 -3.13
C GLU A 154 16.26 -32.38 -4.56
N LYS A 155 15.32 -32.39 -5.50
CA LYS A 155 15.52 -32.74 -6.92
C LYS A 155 15.69 -31.49 -7.79
N GLY A 156 15.69 -30.30 -7.21
CA GLY A 156 15.82 -29.03 -7.92
C GLY A 156 14.52 -28.55 -8.59
N VAL A 157 13.37 -29.16 -8.26
CA VAL A 157 12.06 -28.75 -8.79
C VAL A 157 11.45 -27.67 -7.89
N TRP A 158 10.97 -26.59 -8.51
CA TRP A 158 10.31 -25.50 -7.78
C TRP A 158 8.95 -25.93 -7.22
N VAL A 159 8.78 -25.81 -5.91
CA VAL A 159 7.56 -26.16 -5.19
C VAL A 159 7.19 -25.07 -4.18
N TRP A 160 5.88 -24.91 -3.95
CA TRP A 160 5.35 -24.04 -2.90
C TRP A 160 5.32 -24.81 -1.59
N ASN A 161 6.05 -24.32 -0.60
CA ASN A 161 6.12 -24.92 0.74
C ASN A 161 5.35 -24.05 1.72
N ALA A 162 4.51 -24.66 2.54
CA ALA A 162 3.81 -23.96 3.60
C ALA A 162 4.81 -23.38 4.61
N VAL A 163 4.49 -22.18 5.12
CA VAL A 163 5.23 -21.53 6.19
C VAL A 163 4.26 -21.10 7.29
N PRO A 164 4.73 -20.94 8.55
CA PRO A 164 3.89 -20.42 9.62
C PRO A 164 3.20 -19.13 9.23
N MET A 165 1.92 -19.01 9.57
CA MET A 165 1.14 -17.80 9.28
C MET A 165 1.77 -16.59 9.96
N ALA A 166 2.11 -15.59 9.17
CA ALA A 166 2.56 -14.31 9.67
C ALA A 166 1.38 -13.55 10.34
N PRO A 167 1.62 -12.66 11.31
CA PRO A 167 0.57 -11.97 12.08
C PRO A 167 -0.16 -10.89 11.27
N PHE A 168 -0.07 -10.93 9.94
CA PHE A 168 -0.56 -9.88 9.06
C PHE A 168 -1.97 -10.18 8.55
N THR A 169 -2.75 -9.12 8.39
CA THR A 169 -3.93 -9.12 7.52
C THR A 169 -3.48 -9.52 6.12
N ILE A 170 -4.23 -10.42 5.50
CA ILE A 170 -3.95 -10.85 4.13
C ILE A 170 -4.01 -9.62 3.23
N SER A 171 -3.09 -9.52 2.28
CA SER A 171 -2.84 -8.33 1.43
C SER A 171 -1.94 -7.25 1.98
N GLN A 172 -1.55 -7.33 3.24
CA GLN A 172 -0.92 -6.22 3.94
C GLN A 172 0.44 -6.61 4.51
N ALA A 173 1.33 -7.20 3.70
CA ALA A 173 2.65 -7.64 4.13
C ALA A 173 3.74 -7.23 3.13
N TYR A 174 4.80 -6.60 3.63
CA TYR A 174 5.94 -6.16 2.85
C TYR A 174 7.23 -6.40 3.61
N TYR A 175 8.18 -7.09 2.98
CA TYR A 175 9.55 -7.12 3.49
C TYR A 175 10.26 -5.81 3.16
N ASP A 176 10.97 -5.21 4.12
CA ASP A 176 11.86 -4.06 3.88
C ASP A 176 13.24 -4.29 4.49
N GLY A 177 14.28 -4.26 3.65
CA GLY A 177 15.66 -4.56 4.09
C GLY A 177 16.33 -3.49 4.96
N GLU A 178 15.77 -2.28 5.10
CA GLU A 178 16.28 -1.32 6.11
C GLU A 178 15.71 -1.62 7.50
N VAL A 179 14.47 -2.12 7.57
CA VAL A 179 13.89 -2.65 8.81
C VAL A 179 14.43 -4.05 9.10
N ASP A 180 14.81 -4.78 8.05
CA ASP A 180 15.20 -6.19 8.03
C ASP A 180 14.12 -7.12 8.61
N ALA A 181 12.86 -6.83 8.26
CA ALA A 181 11.72 -7.59 8.73
C ALA A 181 10.58 -7.55 7.72
N TRP A 182 9.65 -8.51 7.85
CA TRP A 182 8.31 -8.33 7.31
C TRP A 182 7.57 -7.29 8.12
N VAL A 183 6.83 -6.42 7.45
CA VAL A 183 6.01 -5.38 8.05
C VAL A 183 4.60 -5.46 7.46
N GLY A 184 3.59 -5.35 8.31
CA GLY A 184 2.21 -5.42 7.89
C GLY A 184 1.22 -4.88 8.90
N LEU A 185 -0.07 -4.94 8.54
CA LEU A 185 -1.16 -4.64 9.47
C LEU A 185 -1.48 -5.88 10.30
N HIS A 186 -1.61 -5.75 11.62
CA HIS A 186 -1.85 -6.86 12.52
C HIS A 186 -3.27 -7.43 12.33
N ARG A 187 -3.36 -8.73 12.03
CA ARG A 187 -4.60 -9.43 11.66
C ARG A 187 -5.68 -9.35 12.73
N ASP A 188 -5.31 -9.65 13.97
CA ASP A 188 -6.26 -9.81 15.08
C ASP A 188 -6.37 -8.55 15.94
N SER A 189 -5.95 -7.40 15.41
CA SER A 189 -6.02 -6.14 16.15
C SER A 189 -7.45 -5.61 16.16
N ALA A 190 -7.98 -5.35 17.36
CA ALA A 190 -9.24 -4.62 17.52
C ALA A 190 -9.14 -3.16 17.02
N GLU A 191 -7.94 -2.59 17.06
CA GLU A 191 -7.67 -1.24 16.56
C GLU A 191 -7.25 -1.29 15.08
N PRO A 192 -7.91 -0.52 14.18
CA PRO A 192 -7.54 -0.48 12.77
C PRO A 192 -6.17 0.17 12.60
N GLY A 193 -5.37 -0.33 11.65
CA GLY A 193 -4.09 0.28 11.30
C GLY A 193 -2.94 -0.01 12.28
N THR A 194 -3.10 -0.95 13.20
CA THR A 194 -2.00 -1.44 14.03
C THR A 194 -0.93 -2.09 13.17
N VAL A 195 0.25 -1.46 13.10
CA VAL A 195 1.39 -1.95 12.33
C VAL A 195 2.20 -2.91 13.20
N CYS A 196 2.59 -4.05 12.63
CA CYS A 196 3.48 -5.01 13.27
C CYS A 196 4.61 -5.43 12.32
N SER A 197 5.64 -6.01 12.91
CA SER A 197 6.74 -6.64 12.18
C SER A 197 6.96 -8.07 12.67
N CYS A 198 7.44 -8.95 11.79
CA CYS A 198 7.95 -10.26 12.19
C CYS A 198 9.20 -10.65 11.38
N ASP A 199 9.98 -11.59 11.92
CA ASP A 199 11.16 -12.12 11.24
C ASP A 199 10.78 -12.89 9.97
N VAL A 200 11.76 -13.10 9.08
CA VAL A 200 11.56 -13.88 7.87
C VAL A 200 11.32 -15.34 8.21
N VAL A 201 10.12 -15.83 7.89
CA VAL A 201 9.80 -17.26 8.02
C VAL A 201 10.51 -18.07 6.94
N SER A 202 11.03 -19.23 7.34
CA SER A 202 11.53 -20.26 6.43
C SER A 202 10.58 -21.45 6.44
N ALA A 203 10.52 -22.15 5.31
CA ALA A 203 9.91 -23.47 5.28
C ALA A 203 10.72 -24.39 6.22
N GLY A 204 10.03 -25.22 6.98
CA GLY A 204 10.65 -26.34 7.66
C GLY A 204 9.83 -27.59 7.40
N ASP A 205 10.46 -28.73 7.59
CA ASP A 205 9.91 -30.05 7.24
C ASP A 205 8.85 -30.53 8.24
N ASP A 206 8.64 -29.80 9.34
CA ASP A 206 7.71 -30.15 10.42
C ASP A 206 6.39 -29.39 10.32
N GLU A 207 5.29 -30.15 10.20
CA GLU A 207 3.94 -29.70 10.51
C GLU A 207 3.90 -29.15 11.95
N GLY A 208 3.56 -27.87 12.12
CA GLY A 208 3.41 -27.25 13.43
C GLY A 208 4.52 -26.29 13.88
N LEU A 209 5.34 -25.78 12.95
CA LEU A 209 6.29 -24.68 13.26
C LEU A 209 5.57 -23.50 13.96
N PRO A 210 6.14 -22.96 15.05
CA PRO A 210 5.52 -21.88 15.81
C PRO A 210 5.39 -20.61 14.96
N ALA A 211 4.35 -19.81 15.25
CA ALA A 211 4.18 -18.49 14.62
C ALA A 211 5.45 -17.64 14.85
N PRO A 212 5.87 -16.84 13.85
CA PRO A 212 7.09 -16.05 13.98
C PRO A 212 6.94 -15.04 15.12
N ALA A 213 8.04 -14.80 15.83
CA ALA A 213 8.09 -13.73 16.82
C ALA A 213 7.75 -12.40 16.15
N TRP A 214 6.84 -11.64 16.76
CA TRP A 214 6.35 -10.39 16.22
C TRP A 214 6.42 -9.26 17.24
N LYS A 215 6.40 -8.03 16.72
CA LYS A 215 6.44 -6.80 17.52
C LYS A 215 5.47 -5.79 16.93
N LEU A 216 4.72 -5.10 17.81
CA LEU A 216 3.87 -3.99 17.41
C LEU A 216 4.68 -2.70 17.35
N ALA A 217 4.35 -1.86 16.37
CA ALA A 217 4.79 -0.48 16.39
C ALA A 217 4.17 0.21 17.60
N LYS A 218 4.98 0.93 18.38
CA LYS A 218 4.50 1.60 19.59
C LYS A 218 3.55 2.76 19.28
N GLU A 219 3.81 3.49 18.20
CA GLU A 219 3.05 4.66 17.80
C GLU A 219 1.86 4.29 16.91
N LYS A 220 0.72 4.99 17.11
CA LYS A 220 -0.46 4.89 16.24
C LYS A 220 -0.30 5.83 15.04
N MET A 221 -0.56 5.31 13.84
CA MET A 221 -0.43 6.04 12.56
C MET A 221 -1.77 6.48 11.96
N VAL A 222 -2.86 6.04 12.58
CA VAL A 222 -4.24 6.37 12.19
C VAL A 222 -4.75 7.59 12.96
N CYS A 223 -5.79 8.23 12.45
CA CYS A 223 -6.55 9.26 13.16
C CYS A 223 -7.17 8.71 14.45
N GLU A 224 -7.26 9.54 15.50
CA GLU A 224 -7.78 9.16 16.81
C GLU A 224 -9.26 8.73 16.78
N GLU A 225 -10.08 9.35 15.93
CA GLU A 225 -11.49 9.02 15.69
C GLU A 225 -11.62 7.73 14.84
N THR A 226 -11.21 6.58 15.37
CA THR A 226 -11.13 5.31 14.61
C THR A 226 -12.50 4.74 14.18
N GLU A 227 -13.60 5.14 14.82
CA GLU A 227 -14.96 4.67 14.50
C GLU A 227 -15.44 5.08 13.10
N ARG A 228 -14.80 6.10 12.52
CA ARG A 228 -15.07 6.58 11.16
C ARG A 228 -14.24 5.86 10.10
N THR A 229 -13.23 5.08 10.49
CA THR A 229 -12.39 4.30 9.59
C THR A 229 -13.19 3.13 9.03
N LYS A 230 -13.30 3.07 7.70
CA LYS A 230 -13.97 1.97 6.99
C LYS A 230 -12.98 0.86 6.64
N THR A 231 -11.84 1.24 6.08
CA THR A 231 -10.75 0.31 5.76
C THR A 231 -9.41 1.02 5.92
N VAL A 232 -8.35 0.22 6.15
CA VAL A 232 -6.97 0.69 6.21
C VAL A 232 -6.10 -0.19 5.32
N THR A 233 -5.20 0.44 4.59
CA THR A 233 -4.16 -0.27 3.82
C THR A 233 -2.80 0.31 4.16
N LEU A 234 -1.77 -0.53 4.05
CA LEU A 234 -0.38 -0.20 4.22
C LEU A 234 0.32 -0.40 2.88
N THR A 235 1.27 0.47 2.56
CA THR A 235 2.16 0.30 1.43
C THR A 235 3.60 0.63 1.80
N ARG A 236 4.53 -0.18 1.28
CA ARG A 236 5.97 0.06 1.43
C ARG A 236 6.41 1.11 0.42
N MET A 237 7.20 2.09 0.88
CA MET A 237 7.86 3.09 0.01
C MET A 237 9.37 2.86 -0.11
N GLY A 238 9.91 1.91 0.65
CA GLY A 238 11.32 1.53 0.67
C GLY A 238 12.15 2.30 1.70
N ARG A 239 13.33 1.75 2.05
CA ARG A 239 14.28 2.35 3.02
C ARG A 239 13.64 2.61 4.39
N GLY A 240 12.83 1.65 4.84
CA GLY A 240 12.07 1.72 6.09
C GLY A 240 10.93 2.75 6.07
N LYS A 241 10.64 3.39 4.94
CA LYS A 241 9.51 4.31 4.79
C LYS A 241 8.27 3.56 4.33
N PHE A 242 7.15 3.86 4.96
CA PHE A 242 5.84 3.29 4.68
C PHE A 242 4.79 4.40 4.60
N CYS A 243 3.66 4.09 3.98
CA CYS A 243 2.47 4.92 4.02
C CYS A 243 1.28 4.05 4.41
N LEU A 244 0.54 4.50 5.42
CA LEU A 244 -0.75 3.95 5.79
C LEU A 244 -1.83 4.86 5.22
N VAL A 245 -2.85 4.28 4.57
CA VAL A 245 -3.98 5.03 4.03
C VAL A 245 -5.27 4.53 4.65
N GLU A 246 -5.98 5.42 5.32
CA GLU A 246 -7.31 5.17 5.85
C GLU A 246 -8.35 5.65 4.85
N HIS A 247 -9.37 4.83 4.56
CA HIS A 247 -10.61 5.26 3.94
C HIS A 247 -11.62 5.53 5.05
N ARG A 248 -12.06 6.80 5.19
CA ARG A 248 -12.83 7.29 6.34
C ARG A 248 -14.11 7.99 5.90
N SER A 249 -15.19 7.87 6.67
CA SER A 249 -16.37 8.72 6.48
C SER A 249 -16.13 10.13 6.99
N ARG A 250 -16.55 11.15 6.24
CA ARG A 250 -16.46 12.57 6.63
C ARG A 250 -17.42 12.90 7.78
N LYS A 251 -17.00 13.75 8.71
CA LYS A 251 -17.75 14.14 9.90
C LYS A 251 -18.97 14.97 9.49
N GLY A 252 -20.11 14.64 10.10
CA GLY A 252 -21.35 15.40 9.90
C GLY A 252 -21.92 15.36 8.48
N VAL A 253 -21.38 14.53 7.57
CA VAL A 253 -21.94 14.34 6.23
C VAL A 253 -22.95 13.20 6.28
N PRO A 254 -24.23 13.44 5.94
CA PRO A 254 -25.23 12.39 5.93
C PRO A 254 -24.93 11.30 4.90
N THR A 255 -25.47 10.10 5.14
CA THR A 255 -25.17 8.90 4.35
C THR A 255 -25.71 8.95 2.93
N ASP A 256 -26.52 9.92 2.52
CA ASP A 256 -27.09 10.08 1.18
C ASP A 256 -26.22 10.95 0.24
N VAL A 257 -25.25 11.73 0.76
CA VAL A 257 -24.40 12.65 -0.04
C VAL A 257 -23.13 11.99 -0.59
N LEU A 258 -23.23 11.28 -1.71
CA LEU A 258 -22.13 10.46 -2.31
C LEU A 258 -20.81 11.22 -2.52
N ASP A 259 -20.85 12.43 -3.08
CA ASP A 259 -19.67 13.15 -3.62
C ASP A 259 -18.76 13.81 -2.56
N SER A 260 -19.10 13.69 -1.27
CA SER A 260 -18.31 14.26 -0.18
C SER A 260 -18.34 13.39 1.08
N ARG A 261 -18.80 12.15 0.96
CA ARG A 261 -19.02 11.25 2.09
C ARG A 261 -17.74 10.65 2.64
N TYR A 262 -16.71 10.52 1.82
CA TYR A 262 -15.49 9.78 2.18
C TYR A 262 -14.21 10.55 1.89
N LEU A 263 -13.21 10.27 2.71
CA LEU A 263 -11.87 10.84 2.62
C LEU A 263 -10.82 9.72 2.66
N PHE A 264 -9.69 9.96 2.00
CA PHE A 264 -8.46 9.21 2.21
C PHE A 264 -7.54 9.99 3.14
N TYR A 265 -7.11 9.40 4.25
CA TYR A 265 -6.06 9.95 5.11
C TYR A 265 -4.80 9.13 4.86
N ALA A 266 -3.79 9.76 4.28
CA ALA A 266 -2.51 9.12 4.00
C ALA A 266 -1.46 9.60 5.01
N THR A 267 -0.97 8.70 5.86
CA THR A 267 0.09 8.94 6.85
C THR A 267 1.36 8.25 6.41
N THR A 268 2.40 9.01 6.06
CA THR A 268 3.75 8.45 5.86
C THR A 268 4.53 8.44 7.15
N PHE A 269 5.35 7.41 7.37
CA PHE A 269 6.20 7.27 8.55
C PHE A 269 7.43 6.42 8.21
N LYS A 270 8.44 6.49 9.07
CA LYS A 270 9.64 5.66 9.01
C LYS A 270 9.67 4.68 10.18
N LEU A 271 9.78 3.40 9.88
CA LEU A 271 9.93 2.33 10.86
C LEU A 271 11.39 2.00 11.12
N ARG A 272 11.73 1.80 12.40
CA ARG A 272 13.04 1.35 12.87
C ARG A 272 12.90 0.59 14.19
N TYR A 273 13.84 -0.30 14.48
CA TYR A 273 14.01 -0.82 15.84
C TYR A 273 14.79 0.17 16.70
N ASP A 274 14.36 0.36 17.95
CA ASP A 274 15.13 1.07 18.95
C ASP A 274 16.20 0.16 19.59
N LYS A 275 17.04 0.74 20.46
CA LYS A 275 18.12 0.04 21.16
C LYS A 275 17.65 -1.11 22.06
N ASN A 276 16.37 -1.15 22.41
CA ASN A 276 15.77 -2.21 23.22
C ASN A 276 15.07 -3.25 22.32
N GLY A 277 15.20 -3.13 21.00
CA GLY A 277 14.52 -3.97 20.03
C GLY A 277 13.03 -3.66 19.87
N GLY A 278 12.51 -2.55 20.40
CA GLY A 278 11.12 -2.14 20.19
C GLY A 278 10.92 -1.57 18.78
N LEU A 279 9.82 -1.90 18.11
CA LEU A 279 9.48 -1.34 16.80
C LEU A 279 8.90 0.07 16.97
N ARG A 280 9.53 1.07 16.35
CA ARG A 280 9.16 2.49 16.48
C ARG A 280 8.88 3.10 15.12
N ALA A 281 7.81 3.89 15.06
CA ALA A 281 7.48 4.70 13.91
C ALA A 281 7.77 6.19 14.20
N THR A 282 8.37 6.86 13.23
CA THR A 282 8.84 8.25 13.35
C THR A 282 8.59 9.03 12.07
N ALA A 283 8.77 10.37 12.13
CA ALA A 283 8.57 11.26 10.99
C ALA A 283 7.17 11.13 10.36
N CYS A 284 6.16 10.96 11.21
CA CYS A 284 4.79 10.77 10.80
C CYS A 284 4.22 12.07 10.22
N ARG A 285 3.89 12.05 8.94
CA ARG A 285 3.28 13.18 8.23
C ARG A 285 2.05 12.70 7.50
N THR A 286 0.98 13.46 7.59
CA THR A 286 -0.33 13.05 7.09
C THR A 286 -0.89 14.09 6.12
N ARG A 287 -1.70 13.62 5.18
CA ARG A 287 -2.52 14.48 4.33
C ARG A 287 -3.84 13.80 4.02
N SER A 288 -4.90 14.59 3.91
CA SER A 288 -6.24 14.11 3.57
C SER A 288 -6.66 14.50 2.15
N TYR A 289 -7.40 13.61 1.51
CA TYR A 289 -7.94 13.79 0.17
C TYR A 289 -9.42 13.45 0.12
N SER A 290 -10.22 14.24 -0.59
CA SER A 290 -11.59 13.88 -0.92
C SER A 290 -11.60 12.72 -1.91
N VAL A 291 -12.39 11.69 -1.62
CA VAL A 291 -12.59 10.56 -2.53
C VAL A 291 -13.51 11.01 -3.67
N PRO A 292 -13.12 10.86 -4.94
CA PRO A 292 -13.98 11.21 -6.07
C PRO A 292 -15.28 10.38 -6.10
N ARG A 293 -16.28 10.89 -6.82
CA ARG A 293 -17.68 10.41 -6.83
C ARG A 293 -17.82 8.89 -6.87
N GLN A 294 -18.67 8.37 -5.99
CA GLN A 294 -19.02 6.97 -5.85
C GLN A 294 -20.44 6.71 -6.39
N ALA A 295 -20.62 5.66 -7.21
CA ALA A 295 -21.96 5.19 -7.57
C ALA A 295 -22.35 3.94 -6.75
N ASN A 296 -21.44 2.98 -6.56
CA ASN A 296 -21.67 1.70 -5.87
C ASN A 296 -20.37 1.14 -5.28
N GLY A 297 -20.22 1.11 -3.94
CA GLY A 297 -19.00 0.59 -3.30
C GLY A 297 -17.72 1.36 -3.67
N LEU A 298 -16.58 1.02 -3.06
CA LEU A 298 -15.28 1.60 -3.42
C LEU A 298 -14.24 0.49 -3.56
N ASN A 299 -13.82 0.25 -4.79
CA ASN A 299 -12.65 -0.56 -5.07
C ASN A 299 -11.45 0.36 -5.26
N TRP A 300 -10.45 0.19 -4.40
CA TRP A 300 -9.27 1.04 -4.42
C TRP A 300 -8.01 0.29 -4.01
N TRP A 301 -6.87 0.77 -4.52
CA TRP A 301 -5.54 0.26 -4.20
C TRP A 301 -4.58 1.42 -4.00
N VAL A 302 -3.52 1.16 -3.24
CA VAL A 302 -2.47 2.14 -3.00
C VAL A 302 -1.10 1.51 -3.10
N PHE A 303 -0.20 2.20 -3.80
CA PHE A 303 1.17 1.76 -4.01
C PHE A 303 2.16 2.88 -3.73
N GLY A 304 3.12 2.64 -2.83
CA GLY A 304 4.28 3.51 -2.60
C GLY A 304 5.40 3.15 -3.57
N ILE A 305 5.82 4.10 -4.41
CA ILE A 305 6.88 3.91 -5.42
C ILE A 305 7.87 5.07 -5.36
#